data_AF-A0A7I8W5B7-F1
#
_entry.id   AF-A0A7I8W5B7-F1
#
_cell.length_a   1.000
_cell.length_b   1.000
_cell.length_c   1.000
_cell.angle_alpha   90.00
_cell.angle_beta   90.00
_cell.angle_gamma   90.00
#
_symmetry.space_group_name_H-M   'P 1'
#
loop_
_entity.id
_entity.type
_entity.pdbx_description
1 polymer ?
#
loop_
_entity_poly.entity_id
_entity_poly.type
_entity_poly.pdbx_seq_one_letter_code
_entity_poly.pdbx_strand_id
1 'polypeptide(L)' 'MAGQSEEDYSLKEVEVYVKKHQVQNVLKECIIQLCLGRPEKPYTFLKEYFERLEKVNVPLLFYDHSKSV' A
#
# COMPACT_ATOMS: atom_id res chain seq x y z
N MET A 1 4.29 -35.16 -8.85
CA MET A 1 3.81 -34.14 -7.89
C MET A 1 5.03 -33.48 -7.27
N ALA A 2 5.43 -32.28 -7.73
CA ALA A 2 6.35 -31.36 -7.04
C ALA A 2 6.46 -30.06 -7.86
N GLY A 3 6.11 -28.93 -7.24
CA GLY A 3 6.58 -27.58 -7.59
C GLY A 3 5.98 -26.92 -8.82
N GLN A 4 4.77 -26.34 -8.71
CA GLN A 4 4.45 -25.16 -9.51
C GLN A 4 5.27 -24.01 -8.93
N SER A 5 6.46 -23.79 -9.47
CA SER A 5 7.29 -22.65 -9.10
C SER A 5 6.61 -21.37 -9.56
N GLU A 6 6.15 -20.58 -8.60
CA GLU A 6 5.56 -19.25 -8.74
C GLU A 6 6.57 -18.19 -9.25
N GLU A 7 7.55 -18.58 -10.09
CA GLU A 7 8.80 -17.84 -10.29
C GLU A 7 9.00 -17.21 -11.67
N ASP A 8 8.02 -17.23 -12.57
CA ASP A 8 8.15 -16.56 -13.88
C ASP A 8 7.05 -15.51 -14.09
N TYR A 9 6.90 -14.58 -13.14
CA TYR A 9 6.30 -13.29 -13.51
C TYR A 9 7.29 -12.61 -14.44
N SER A 10 6.89 -12.40 -15.70
CA SER A 10 7.73 -11.62 -16.60
C SER A 10 7.97 -10.24 -15.99
N LEU A 11 9.18 -9.68 -16.15
CA LEU A 11 9.49 -8.30 -15.69
C LEU A 11 8.41 -7.29 -16.10
N LYS A 12 7.75 -7.56 -17.24
CA LYS A 12 6.62 -6.80 -17.75
C LYS A 12 5.38 -6.86 -16.85
N GLU A 13 5.03 -8.02 -16.30
CA GLU A 13 3.88 -8.19 -15.40
C GLU A 13 4.13 -7.52 -14.05
N VAL A 14 5.37 -7.61 -13.55
CA VAL A 14 5.82 -6.89 -12.35
C VAL A 14 5.69 -5.38 -12.55
N GLU A 15 6.17 -4.84 -13.68
CA GLU A 15 6.04 -3.42 -14.00
C GLU A 15 4.58 -2.97 -14.12
N VAL A 16 3.73 -3.78 -14.75
CA VAL A 16 2.30 -3.48 -14.89
C VAL A 16 1.64 -3.44 -13.51
N TYR A 17 1.92 -4.40 -12.64
CA TYR A 17 1.39 -4.42 -11.28
C TYR A 17 1.83 -3.18 -10.50
N VAL A 18 3.12 -2.86 -10.55
CA VAL A 18 3.70 -1.70 -9.88
C VAL A 18 3.07 -0.40 -10.38
N LYS A 19 2.87 -0.24 -11.69
CA LYS A 19 2.22 0.93 -12.29
C LYS A 19 0.72 0.99 -11.94
N LYS A 20 0.01 -0.14 -12.04
CA LYS A 20 -1.43 -0.23 -11.76
C LYS A 20 -1.75 0.13 -10.30
N HIS A 21 -0.97 -0.37 -9.36
CA HIS A 21 -1.15 -0.13 -7.93
C HIS A 21 -0.34 1.06 -7.41
N GLN A 22 0.36 1.78 -8.30
CA GLN A 22 1.19 2.95 -7.96
C GLN A 22 2.18 2.65 -6.81
N VAL A 23 2.68 1.41 -6.73
CA VAL A 23 3.49 0.92 -5.61
C VAL A 23 4.74 1.78 -5.41
N GLN A 24 5.35 2.24 -6.50
CA GLN A 24 6.52 3.13 -6.47
C GLN A 24 6.22 4.46 -5.77
N ASN A 25 5.06 5.05 -6.00
CA ASN A 25 4.70 6.32 -5.38
C ASN A 25 4.42 6.13 -3.89
N VAL A 26 3.71 5.07 -3.53
CA VAL A 26 3.44 4.73 -2.13
C VAL A 26 4.74 4.54 -1.34
N LEU A 27 5.69 3.78 -1.89
CA LEU A 27 6.98 3.54 -1.23
C LEU A 27 7.83 4.82 -1.13
N LYS A 28 7.84 5.67 -2.17
CA LYS A 28 8.54 6.96 -2.13
C LYS A 28 7.99 7.87 -1.04
N GLU A 29 6.67 8.05 -0.99
CA GLU A 29 6.03 8.86 0.06
C GLU A 29 6.32 8.30 1.45
N CYS A 30 6.30 6.97 1.58
CA CYS A 30 6.65 6.30 2.83
C CYS A 30 8.07 6.63 3.31
N ILE A 31 9.06 6.63 2.41
CA ILE A 31 10.45 7.01 2.72
C ILE A 31 10.53 8.48 3.10
N ILE A 32 9.85 9.37 2.38
CA ILE A 32 9.81 10.80 2.68
C ILE A 32 9.22 11.02 4.09
N GLN A 33 8.08 10.41 4.40
CA GLN A 33 7.44 10.53 5.71
C GLN A 33 8.31 10.00 6.85
N LEU A 34 9.01 8.88 6.64
CA LEU A 34 10.00 8.37 7.60
C LEU A 34 11.14 9.36 7.82
N CYS A 35 11.69 9.92 6.75
CA CYS A 35 12.80 10.89 6.83
C CYS A 35 12.40 12.22 7.45
N LEU A 36 11.16 12.66 7.23
CA LEU A 36 10.60 13.88 7.83
C LEU A 36 10.29 13.68 9.31
N GLY A 37 9.66 12.55 9.67
CA GLY A 37 9.25 12.27 11.05
C GLY A 37 10.36 11.77 11.95
N ARG A 38 11.43 11.17 11.38
CA ARG A 38 12.52 10.48 12.09
C ARG A 38 12.05 9.75 13.37
N PRO A 39 11.05 8.86 13.26
CA PRO A 39 10.53 8.17 14.43
C PRO A 39 11.60 7.25 15.02
N GLU A 40 11.62 7.13 16.34
CA GLU A 40 12.54 6.23 17.06
C GLU A 40 12.29 4.74 16.71
N LYS A 41 11.07 4.43 16.25
CA LYS A 41 10.62 3.09 15.82
C LYS A 41 10.10 3.11 14.38
N PRO A 42 10.99 3.05 13.36
CA PRO A 42 10.60 3.16 11.95
C PRO A 42 9.64 2.05 11.50
N TYR A 43 9.80 0.82 11.98
CA TYR A 43 8.93 -0.30 11.59
C TYR A 43 7.50 -0.17 12.14
N THR A 44 7.33 0.41 13.33
CA THR A 44 6.00 0.71 13.88
C THR A 44 5.30 1.79 13.04
N PHE A 45 6.04 2.85 12.70
CA PHE A 45 5.53 3.90 11.82
C PHE A 45 5.08 3.35 10.46
N LEU A 46 5.90 2.48 9.85
CA LEU A 46 5.56 1.83 8.57
C LEU A 46 4.22 1.09 8.66
N LYS A 47 4.05 0.25 9.69
CA LYS A 47 2.81 -0.48 9.91
C LYS A 47 1.61 0.47 9.99
N GLU A 48 1.69 1.49 10.84
CA GLU A 48 0.60 2.46 11.02
C GLU A 48 0.35 3.33 9.78
N TYR A 49 1.39 3.61 8.99
CA TYR A 49 1.28 4.35 7.74
C TYR A 49 0.51 3.54 6.69
N PHE A 50 0.85 2.26 6.50
CA PHE A 50 0.14 1.39 5.57
C PHE A 50 -1.28 1.07 6.01
N GLU A 51 -1.53 0.86 7.31
CA GLU A 51 -2.90 0.71 7.86
C GLU A 51 -3.77 1.94 7.60
N ARG A 52 -3.20 3.14 7.67
CA ARG A 52 -3.91 4.39 7.32
C ARG A 52 -4.18 4.49 5.82
N LEU A 53 -3.20 4.15 4.98
CA LEU A 53 -3.39 4.13 3.52
C LEU A 53 -4.50 3.17 3.11
N GLU A 54 -4.57 1.98 3.73
CA GLU A 54 -5.65 1.02 3.47
C GLU A 54 -7.02 1.60 3.83
N LYS A 55 -7.14 2.31 4.96
CA LYS A 55 -8.38 2.96 5.41
C LYS A 55 -8.83 4.12 4.52
N VAL A 56 -7.91 4.89 3.95
CA VAL A 56 -8.22 6.00 3.02
C VAL A 56 -8.55 5.49 1.62
N ASN A 57 -8.00 4.33 1.24
CA ASN A 57 -8.27 3.69 -0.05
C ASN A 57 -9.54 2.84 -0.04
N VAL A 58 -10.17 2.65 1.13
CA VAL A 58 -11.58 2.24 1.19
C VAL A 58 -12.38 3.44 0.69
N PRO A 59 -13.13 3.32 -0.43
CA PRO A 59 -13.96 4.43 -0.90
C PRO A 59 -14.85 4.88 0.26
N LEU A 60 -15.08 6.18 0.38
CA LEU A 60 -16.09 6.80 1.26
C LEU A 60 -17.53 6.23 1.06
N LEU A 61 -17.69 5.17 0.27
CA LEU A 61 -18.91 4.42 -0.01
C LEU A 61 -19.39 3.53 1.14
N PHE A 62 -18.63 3.41 2.24
CA PHE A 62 -19.15 2.90 3.51
C PHE A 62 -19.44 4.01 4.54
N TYR A 63 -19.40 5.29 4.14
CA TYR A 63 -20.12 6.32 4.88
C TYR A 63 -21.59 6.19 4.50
N ASP A 64 -22.25 5.24 5.17
CA ASP A 64 -23.68 5.00 5.10
C ASP A 64 -24.41 6.33 5.29
N HIS A 65 -24.91 6.89 4.19
CA HIS A 65 -25.78 8.06 4.20
C HIS A 65 -27.23 7.69 4.61
N SER A 66 -27.45 6.49 5.17
CA SER A 66 -28.75 6.03 5.67
C SER A 66 -28.99 6.42 7.14
N LYS A 67 -28.07 7.15 7.78
CA LYS A 67 -28.23 7.70 9.14
C LYS A 67 -28.68 9.17 9.20
N SER A 68 -29.05 9.81 8.08
CA SER A 68 -29.48 11.21 8.12
C SER A 68 -30.45 11.64 7.01
N VAL A 69 -31.61 10.97 6.87
CA VAL A 69 -32.94 11.62 6.80
C VAL A 69 -34.04 10.57 6.84
#